data_AF-A0A6G7T3Y7-F1
#
_entry.id   AF-A0A6G7T3Y7-F1
#
_cell.length_a   1.000
_cell.length_b   1.000
_cell.length_c   1.000
_cell.angle_alpha   90.00
_cell.angle_beta   90.00
_cell.angle_gamma   90.00
#
_symmetry.space_group_name_H-M   'P 1'
#
loop_
_entity.id
_entity.type
_entity.pdbx_description
1 polymer ?
#
loop_
_entity_poly.entity_id
_entity_poly.type
_entity_poly.pdbx_seq_one_letter_code
_entity_poly.pdbx_strand_id
1 'polypeptide(L)' 'MSAVELTPAEAARWALRAGLPLESERHADVAAAANHIHAVVSTLRDLDFGETPPATHIVEEEADDASL' A
#
# COMPACT_ATOMS: atom_id res chain seq x y z
N MET A 1 10.48 9.59 -11.34
CA MET A 1 11.46 9.43 -10.24
C MET A 1 11.87 7.97 -10.21
N SER A 2 13.17 7.68 -10.24
CA SER A 2 13.69 6.33 -10.04
C SER A 2 13.23 5.80 -8.68
N ALA A 3 12.60 4.63 -8.66
CA ALA A 3 12.19 3.97 -7.43
C ALA A 3 13.42 3.73 -6.56
N VAL A 4 13.41 4.27 -5.33
CA VAL A 4 14.38 3.85 -4.32
C VAL A 4 14.05 2.41 -3.98
N GLU A 5 14.94 1.49 -4.33
CA GLU A 5 14.81 0.09 -3.92
C GLU A 5 14.91 0.00 -2.40
N LEU A 6 13.91 -0.63 -1.78
CA LEU A 6 13.92 -0.95 -0.37
C LEU A 6 15.04 -1.95 -0.08
N THR A 7 15.88 -1.62 0.88
CA THR A 7 16.86 -2.55 1.44
C THR A 7 16.16 -3.56 2.39
N PRO A 8 16.77 -4.73 2.65
CA PRO A 8 16.26 -5.70 3.63
C PRO A 8 16.03 -5.10 5.02
N ALA A 9 16.93 -4.24 5.49
CA ALA A 9 16.83 -3.59 6.80
C ALA A 9 15.65 -2.60 6.86
N GLU A 10 15.40 -1.88 5.77
CA GLU A 10 14.23 -1.01 5.66
C GLU A 10 12.95 -1.85 5.66
N ALA A 11 12.86 -2.89 4.83
CA ALA A 11 11.70 -3.77 4.81
C ALA A 11 11.36 -4.33 6.21
N ALA A 12 12.37 -4.75 6.98
CA ALA A 12 12.20 -5.19 8.36
C ALA A 12 11.67 -4.06 9.28
N ARG A 13 12.19 -2.84 9.15
CA ARG A 13 11.73 -1.67 9.92
C ARG A 13 10.27 -1.33 9.62
N TRP A 14 9.88 -1.39 8.35
CA TRP A 14 8.49 -1.13 7.93
C TRP A 14 7.54 -2.23 8.42
N ALA A 15 7.96 -3.49 8.35
CA ALA A 15 7.18 -4.62 8.85
C ALA A 15 6.98 -4.55 10.38
N LEU A 16 8.02 -4.19 11.13
CA LEU A 16 7.93 -3.92 12.57
C LEU A 16 6.94 -2.79 12.87
N ARG A 17 6.98 -1.69 12.10
CA ARG A 17 6.03 -0.59 12.23
C ARG A 17 4.58 -1.03 11.97
N ALA A 18 4.37 -2.01 11.10
CA ALA A 18 3.05 -2.59 10.82
C ALA A 18 2.61 -3.64 11.86
N GLY A 19 3.40 -3.89 12.91
CA GLY A 19 3.11 -4.90 13.92
C GLY A 19 3.40 -6.33 13.47
N LEU A 20 4.16 -6.51 12.38
CA LEU A 20 4.55 -7.81 11.84
C LEU A 20 6.09 -7.96 11.86
N PRO A 21 6.71 -8.22 13.03
CA PRO A 21 8.14 -8.46 13.08
C PRO A 21 8.52 -9.66 12.20
N LEU A 22 9.63 -9.53 11.47
CA LEU A 22 10.11 -10.56 10.55
C LEU A 22 11.39 -11.18 11.10
N GLU A 23 11.47 -12.51 11.03
CA GLU A 23 12.74 -13.24 11.21
C GLU A 23 13.78 -12.76 10.18
N SER A 24 15.05 -12.75 10.58
CA SER A 24 16.15 -12.17 9.80
C SER A 24 16.33 -12.85 8.44
N GLU A 25 16.07 -14.16 8.33
CA GLU A 25 16.18 -14.88 7.07
C GLU A 25 15.15 -14.38 6.03
N ARG A 26 14.05 -13.77 6.48
CA ARG A 26 12.97 -13.31 5.60
C ARG A 26 13.15 -11.88 5.09
N HIS A 27 14.11 -11.12 5.61
CA HIS A 27 14.24 -9.69 5.30
C HIS A 27 14.54 -9.46 3.81
N ALA A 28 15.41 -10.28 3.22
CA ALA A 28 15.78 -10.17 1.80
C ALA A 28 14.60 -10.49 0.87
N ASP A 29 13.90 -11.60 1.13
CA ASP A 29 12.76 -12.03 0.32
C ASP A 29 11.61 -11.03 0.38
N VAL A 30 11.32 -10.49 1.57
CA VAL A 30 10.27 -9.49 1.75
C VAL A 30 10.64 -8.17 1.07
N ALA A 31 11.91 -7.75 1.10
CA ALA A 31 12.36 -6.57 0.37
C ALA A 31 12.21 -6.75 -1.15
N ALA A 32 12.60 -7.92 -1.68
CA ALA A 32 12.43 -8.24 -3.10
C ALA A 32 10.95 -8.21 -3.52
N ALA A 33 10.07 -8.82 -2.72
CA ALA A 33 8.63 -8.80 -2.97
C ALA A 33 8.05 -7.38 -2.92
N ALA A 34 8.44 -6.58 -1.92
CA ALA A 34 8.00 -5.19 -1.79
C ALA A 34 8.46 -4.33 -2.98
N ASN A 35 9.71 -4.50 -3.41
CA ASN A 35 10.25 -3.81 -4.59
C ASN A 35 9.51 -4.21 -5.86
N HIS A 36 9.18 -5.49 -6.04
CA HIS A 36 8.40 -5.95 -7.18
C HIS A 36 6.99 -5.34 -7.20
N ILE A 37 6.28 -5.36 -6.07
CA ILE A 37 4.97 -4.72 -5.93
C ILE A 37 5.08 -3.22 -6.22
N HIS A 38 6.09 -2.53 -5.66
CA HIS A 38 6.29 -1.12 -5.90
C HIS A 38 6.56 -0.81 -7.38
N ALA A 39 7.31 -1.66 -8.09
CA ALA A 39 7.52 -1.51 -9.52
C ALA A 39 6.20 -1.60 -10.31
N VAL A 40 5.34 -2.58 -10.00
CA VAL A 40 4.02 -2.72 -10.62
C VAL A 40 3.13 -1.52 -10.31
N VAL A 41 2.99 -1.14 -9.04
CA VAL A 41 2.15 -0.01 -8.61
C VAL A 41 2.67 1.32 -9.17
N SER A 42 3.98 1.46 -9.36
CA SER A 42 4.56 2.67 -9.94
C SER A 42 4.07 2.95 -11.35
N THR A 43 3.70 1.92 -12.12
CA THR A 43 3.11 2.12 -13.46
C THR A 43 1.77 2.84 -13.42
N LEU A 44 1.01 2.76 -12.30
CA LEU A 44 -0.24 3.49 -12.13
C LEU A 44 -0.02 5.00 -11.99
N ARG A 45 1.19 5.43 -11.61
CA ARG A 45 1.53 6.86 -11.50
C ARG A 45 1.73 7.52 -12.85
N ASP A 46 1.93 6.73 -13.90
CA ASP A 46 2.07 7.22 -15.27
C ASP A 46 0.70 7.49 -15.92
N LEU A 47 -0.40 7.11 -15.25
CA LEU A 47 -1.74 7.41 -15.69
C LEU A 47 -2.05 8.90 -15.48
N ASP A 48 -2.57 9.53 -16.53
CA ASP A 48 -3.09 10.90 -16.45
C ASP A 48 -4.52 10.87 -15.90
N PHE A 49 -4.70 11.38 -14.67
CA PHE A 49 -6.01 11.50 -14.03
C PHE A 49 -6.73 12.81 -14.39
N GLY A 50 -6.08 13.74 -15.09
CA GLY A 50 -6.62 15.07 -15.38
C GLY A 50 -7.15 15.76 -14.13
N GLU A 51 -8.37 16.31 -14.22
CA GLU A 51 -9.07 16.94 -13.09
C GLU A 51 -9.91 15.95 -12.27
N THR A 52 -9.73 14.65 -12.45
CA THR A 52 -10.52 13.62 -11.73
C THR A 52 -10.11 13.61 -10.26
N PRO A 53 -11.01 13.95 -9.32
CA PRO A 53 -10.70 13.90 -7.90
C PRO A 53 -10.59 12.44 -7.43
N PRO A 54 -9.86 12.17 -6.32
CA PRO A 54 -9.87 10.86 -5.69
C PRO A 54 -11.29 10.44 -5.33
N ALA A 55 -11.64 9.19 -5.63
CA ALA A 55 -12.94 8.65 -5.23
C ALA A 55 -13.04 8.66 -3.69
N THR A 56 -14.13 9.22 -3.16
CA THR A 56 -14.48 9.15 -1.74
C THR A 56 -15.49 8.02 -1.54
N HIS A 57 -15.25 7.16 -0.55
CA HIS A 57 -16.24 6.17 -0.15
C HIS A 57 -17.07 6.76 1.00
N ILE A 58 -18.30 7.18 0.70
CA ILE A 58 -19.29 7.48 1.72
C ILE A 58 -19.98 6.16 2.03
N VAL A 59 -19.81 5.63 3.24
CA VAL A 59 -20.71 4.58 3.72
C VAL A 59 -22.05 5.27 3.91
N GLU A 60 -22.98 5.07 2.98
CA GLU A 60 -24.37 5.47 3.21
C GLU A 60 -24.86 4.66 4.41
N GLU A 61 -25.05 5.30 5.56
CA GLU A 61 -25.85 4.71 6.64
C GLU A 61 -27.24 4.48 6.05
N GLU A 62 -27.57 3.20 5.86
CA GLU A 62 -28.92 2.76 5.56
C GLU A 62 -29.84 3.41 6.60
N ALA A 63 -30.69 4.35 6.15
CA ALA A 63 -31.63 5.02 7.01
C ALA A 63 -32.48 3.93 7.67
N ASP A 64 -32.30 3.73 8.97
CA ASP A 64 -33.06 2.80 9.78
C ASP A 64 -34.53 3.13 9.56
N ASP A 65 -35.22 2.31 8.75
CA ASP A 65 -36.66 2.38 8.48
C ASP A 65 -37.40 1.92 9.74
N ALA A 66 -37.22 2.70 10.82
CA ALA A 66 -38.00 2.60 12.03
C ALA A 66 -39.26 3.44 11.85
N SER A 67 -40.18 2.97 11.02
CA SER A 67 -41.59 3.38 11.06
C SER A 67 -42.47 2.34 10.37
N LEU A 68 -43.16 1.51 11.18
CA LEU A 68 -44.60 1.24 11.07
C LEU A 68 -45.09 0.48 12.33
#